data_AF-A0A3R7KP31-F1
#
_entry.id   AF-A0A3R7KP31-F1
#
_cell.length_a   1.000
_cell.length_b   1.000
_cell.length_c   1.000
_cell.angle_alpha   90.00
_cell.angle_beta   90.00
_cell.angle_gamma   90.00
#
_symmetry.space_group_name_H-M   'P 1'
#
loop_
_entity.id
_entity.type
_entity.pdbx_description
1 polymer ?
#
loop_
_entity_poly.entity_id
_entity_poly.type
_entity_poly.pdbx_seq_one_letter_code
_entity_poly.pdbx_strand_id
1 'polypeptide(L)'
;MPSLSKSQLQLSDDGAYQRIETPRAVSLVVDAPSKTKNSATSNDESNSNSDHKKKPSLRSQMVHGGPTSFKFTHLYRFATPFDKLLLTVGVITAGVNGALFPLMALVFGNVLTGFSKIPIDMDAVNKAALDFALIAIAMFFTDYLSYVTFYYSAERQMKVLRTEALKHMLYLDISWYDENDALQLSSRLTGDTVKIKDGMGQKLGDSLRFTVQFIAGFVIGFVRGWDITLVMACVMPFMTVSLGWLIKTLRIKSD
;
A
#
# COMPACT_ATOMS: atom_id res chain seq x y z
N MET A 1 -54.36 34.22 2.75
CA MET A 1 -54.99 34.44 1.42
C MET A 1 -55.40 35.91 1.38
N PRO A 2 -54.95 36.69 0.39
CA PRO A 2 -55.43 36.55 -0.98
C PRO A 2 -54.33 36.44 -2.05
N SER A 3 -54.77 35.93 -3.20
CA SER A 3 -54.06 35.55 -4.42
C SER A 3 -53.32 36.70 -5.10
N LEU A 4 -52.03 36.50 -5.43
CA LEU A 4 -51.31 37.39 -6.35
C LEU A 4 -51.50 36.91 -7.80
N SER A 5 -52.07 37.83 -8.58
CA SER A 5 -52.44 37.73 -9.99
C SER A 5 -51.24 37.49 -10.91
N LYS A 6 -51.51 36.69 -11.94
CA LYS A 6 -50.60 36.08 -12.91
C LYS A 6 -50.18 37.05 -14.04
N SER A 7 -49.83 38.30 -13.72
CA SER A 7 -49.82 39.39 -14.71
C SER A 7 -48.59 40.31 -14.70
N GLN A 8 -47.39 39.84 -14.31
CA GLN A 8 -46.14 40.63 -14.39
C GLN A 8 -44.93 39.82 -14.91
N LEU A 9 -45.15 38.78 -15.72
CA LEU A 9 -44.08 38.07 -16.42
C LEU A 9 -44.22 38.29 -17.93
N GLN A 10 -43.77 39.45 -18.38
CA GLN A 10 -43.33 39.65 -19.77
C GLN A 10 -41.95 40.31 -19.75
N LEU A 11 -41.06 39.67 -20.51
CA LEU A 11 -39.63 39.94 -20.73
C LEU A 11 -39.30 41.43 -20.89
N SER A 12 -38.23 41.88 -20.22
CA SER A 12 -37.26 42.77 -20.85
C SER A 12 -35.90 42.10 -20.74
N ASP A 13 -35.54 41.44 -21.83
CA ASP A 13 -34.30 40.73 -22.11
C ASP A 13 -33.21 41.74 -22.46
N ASP A 14 -32.54 42.30 -21.45
CA ASP A 14 -31.40 43.21 -21.65
C ASP A 14 -30.40 43.18 -20.48
N GLY A 15 -30.02 41.97 -20.07
CA GLY A 15 -28.89 41.72 -19.19
C GLY A 15 -27.73 41.14 -20.01
N ALA A 16 -26.95 41.98 -20.68
CA ALA A 16 -25.77 41.59 -21.44
C ALA A 16 -24.74 40.90 -20.51
N TYR A 17 -24.76 39.56 -20.47
CA TYR A 17 -23.69 38.78 -19.88
C TYR A 17 -22.44 38.96 -20.75
N GLN A 18 -21.49 39.75 -20.26
CA GLN A 18 -20.23 39.96 -20.94
C GLN A 18 -19.38 38.68 -20.82
N ARG A 19 -19.43 37.84 -21.85
CA ARG A 19 -18.63 36.63 -21.97
C ARG A 19 -17.15 37.05 -22.00
N ILE A 20 -16.38 36.65 -20.99
CA ILE A 20 -14.93 36.83 -20.99
C ILE A 20 -14.36 35.83 -22.00
N GLU A 21 -14.01 36.31 -23.19
CA GLU A 21 -13.32 35.50 -24.18
C GLU A 21 -11.90 35.22 -23.69
N THR A 22 -11.67 34.00 -23.24
CA THR A 22 -10.31 33.49 -23.08
C THR A 22 -9.74 33.16 -24.47
N PRO A 23 -8.41 33.30 -24.70
CA PRO A 23 -7.79 33.15 -26.03
C PRO A 23 -7.99 31.79 -26.74
N ARG A 24 -8.70 30.84 -26.12
CA ARG A 24 -8.99 29.50 -26.66
C ARG A 24 -10.32 29.41 -27.41
N ALA A 25 -11.21 30.41 -27.33
CA ALA A 25 -12.55 30.35 -27.93
C ALA A 25 -12.58 30.40 -29.47
N VAL A 26 -11.46 30.74 -30.13
CA VAL A 26 -11.41 30.98 -31.60
C VAL A 26 -11.37 29.70 -32.44
N SER A 27 -11.31 28.50 -31.87
CA SER A 27 -11.09 27.26 -32.66
C SER A 27 -12.30 26.32 -32.81
N LEU A 28 -13.51 26.68 -32.38
CA LEU A 28 -14.68 25.83 -32.53
C LEU A 28 -15.73 26.50 -33.41
N VAL A 29 -15.58 26.35 -34.73
CA VAL A 29 -16.71 26.42 -35.66
C VAL A 29 -17.59 25.22 -35.35
N VAL A 30 -18.70 25.48 -34.67
CA VAL A 30 -19.76 24.52 -34.38
C VAL A 30 -20.68 24.49 -35.58
N ASP A 31 -20.62 23.42 -36.37
CA ASP A 31 -21.70 23.03 -37.28
C ASP A 31 -22.23 21.66 -36.84
N ALA A 32 -23.54 21.62 -36.56
CA ALA A 32 -24.34 20.41 -36.38
C ALA A 32 -25.73 20.70 -36.96
N PRO A 33 -26.58 19.70 -37.31
CA PRO A 33 -26.32 18.30 -37.64
C PRO A 33 -27.08 17.80 -38.91
N SER A 34 -26.67 16.69 -39.56
CA SER A 34 -27.64 15.88 -40.36
C SER A 34 -27.27 14.40 -40.57
N LYS A 35 -28.14 13.52 -40.05
CA LYS A 35 -28.59 12.17 -40.47
C LYS A 35 -27.72 11.23 -41.36
N THR A 36 -27.46 10.04 -40.78
CA THR A 36 -27.61 8.66 -41.29
C THR A 36 -27.56 8.35 -42.80
N LYS A 37 -26.56 7.56 -43.25
CA LYS A 37 -26.74 6.32 -44.05
C LYS A 37 -25.44 5.54 -44.32
N ASN A 38 -25.56 4.21 -44.24
CA ASN A 38 -24.58 3.20 -44.62
C ASN A 38 -24.17 3.29 -46.10
N SER A 39 -22.89 3.01 -46.41
CA SER A 39 -22.49 2.23 -47.60
C SER A 39 -21.04 1.78 -47.48
N ALA A 40 -20.78 0.57 -47.97
CA ALA A 40 -19.53 -0.15 -47.92
C ALA A 40 -18.65 0.11 -49.17
N THR A 41 -17.36 -0.21 -49.04
CA THR A 41 -16.37 -0.51 -50.11
C THR A 41 -15.92 0.75 -50.89
N SER A 42 -14.64 1.07 -51.11
CA SER A 42 -13.50 0.24 -51.47
C SER A 42 -12.17 0.97 -51.21
N ASN A 43 -11.14 0.16 -51.09
CA ASN A 43 -9.71 0.46 -51.00
C ASN A 43 -9.21 1.55 -51.96
N ASP A 44 -8.29 2.39 -51.49
CA ASP A 44 -7.06 2.65 -52.23
C ASP A 44 -5.90 2.92 -51.27
N GLU A 45 -4.86 2.12 -51.44
CA GLU A 45 -3.60 2.19 -50.72
C GLU A 45 -2.76 3.37 -51.23
N SER A 46 -2.18 4.15 -50.33
CA SER A 46 -0.85 4.72 -50.60
C SER A 46 -0.04 4.80 -49.32
N ASN A 47 0.87 3.85 -49.26
CA ASN A 47 1.91 3.59 -48.29
C ASN A 47 2.92 4.76 -48.21
N SER A 48 3.18 5.30 -47.03
CA SER A 48 4.49 5.87 -46.71
C SER A 48 4.85 5.66 -45.24
N ASN A 49 5.92 4.89 -45.07
CA ASN A 49 6.61 4.56 -43.83
C ASN A 49 6.97 5.80 -43.00
N SER A 50 6.57 5.80 -41.73
CA SER A 50 7.43 6.30 -40.66
C SER A 50 7.11 5.56 -39.35
N ASP A 51 8.01 4.66 -38.98
CA ASP A 51 8.06 3.95 -37.69
C ASP A 51 8.27 4.93 -36.52
N HIS A 52 7.21 5.63 -36.14
CA HIS A 52 7.12 6.26 -34.83
C HIS A 52 6.12 5.46 -33.99
N LYS A 53 6.65 4.51 -33.20
CA LYS A 53 5.97 4.02 -31.99
C LYS A 53 5.67 5.22 -31.08
N LYS A 54 4.54 5.89 -31.29
CA LYS A 54 3.98 6.86 -30.36
C LYS A 54 3.73 6.11 -29.05
N LYS A 55 4.60 6.34 -28.07
CA LYS A 55 4.31 5.97 -26.68
C LYS A 55 2.94 6.58 -26.35
N PRO A 56 1.96 5.81 -25.85
CA PRO A 56 0.66 6.38 -25.53
C PRO A 56 0.86 7.47 -24.48
N SER A 57 0.27 8.65 -24.73
CA SER A 57 0.30 9.76 -23.79
C SER A 57 -0.32 9.32 -22.46
N LEU A 58 0.33 9.63 -21.34
CA LEU A 58 -0.11 9.35 -19.96
C LEU A 58 -1.60 9.69 -19.72
N ARG A 59 -2.15 10.66 -20.46
CA ARG A 59 -3.57 11.05 -20.45
C ARG A 59 -4.53 9.92 -20.84
N SER A 60 -4.21 9.12 -21.87
CA SER A 60 -5.06 7.99 -22.31
C SER A 60 -5.00 6.80 -21.32
N GLN A 61 -3.89 6.66 -20.60
CA GLN A 61 -3.69 5.62 -19.58
C GLN A 61 -4.30 5.96 -18.21
N MET A 62 -4.67 7.23 -17.98
CA MET A 62 -5.46 7.64 -16.81
C MET A 62 -6.97 7.50 -17.03
N VAL A 63 -7.44 7.61 -18.28
CA VAL A 63 -8.86 7.49 -18.65
C VAL A 63 -9.30 6.02 -18.76
N HIS A 64 -8.41 5.12 -19.22
CA HIS A 64 -8.63 3.68 -19.13
C HIS A 64 -7.79 3.12 -17.98
N GLY A 65 -8.48 2.76 -16.89
CA GLY A 65 -7.93 2.26 -15.63
C GLY A 65 -6.52 1.69 -15.75
N GLY A 66 -5.55 2.42 -15.17
CA GLY A 66 -4.13 2.10 -15.23
C GLY A 66 -3.81 0.65 -14.78
N PRO A 67 -2.57 0.19 -14.99
CA PRO A 67 -2.20 -1.21 -14.79
C PRO A 67 -2.58 -1.70 -13.38
N THR A 68 -3.29 -2.82 -13.30
CA THR A 68 -3.80 -3.45 -12.06
C THR A 68 -2.69 -4.07 -11.19
N SER A 69 -1.42 -3.91 -11.57
CA SER A 69 -0.26 -4.41 -10.84
C SER A 69 0.85 -3.36 -10.81
N PHE A 70 1.16 -2.87 -9.61
CA PHE A 70 2.31 -2.01 -9.36
C PHE A 70 3.31 -2.77 -8.49
N LYS A 71 4.61 -2.63 -8.82
CA LYS A 71 5.67 -3.19 -7.97
C LYS A 71 5.66 -2.44 -6.62
N PHE A 72 5.76 -3.16 -5.50
CA PHE A 72 5.82 -2.56 -4.15
C PHE A 72 6.93 -1.50 -4.01
N THR A 73 8.01 -1.62 -4.78
CA THR A 73 9.11 -0.65 -4.81
C THR A 73 8.71 0.73 -5.35
N HIS A 74 7.66 0.82 -6.17
CA HIS A 74 7.12 2.09 -6.64
C HIS A 74 6.39 2.87 -5.54
N LEU A 75 5.98 2.21 -4.47
CA LEU A 75 5.36 2.85 -3.31
C LEU A 75 6.40 3.72 -2.57
N TYR A 76 7.66 3.29 -2.57
CA TYR A 76 8.81 4.03 -2.02
C TYR A 76 9.46 5.00 -3.01
N ARG A 77 8.82 5.32 -4.14
CA ARG A 77 9.40 6.20 -5.18
C ARG A 77 9.76 7.60 -4.66
N PHE A 78 9.03 8.08 -3.66
CA PHE A 78 9.25 9.38 -3.04
C PHE A 78 10.20 9.34 -1.83
N ALA A 79 10.83 8.19 -1.55
CA ALA A 79 11.75 8.05 -0.43
C ALA A 79 13.02 8.89 -0.64
N THR A 80 13.24 9.85 0.26
CA THR A 80 14.47 10.64 0.31
C THR A 80 15.66 9.76 0.74
N PRO A 81 16.93 10.17 0.50
CA PRO A 81 18.08 9.39 0.95
C PRO A 81 18.06 9.09 2.46
N PHE A 82 17.53 10.02 3.27
CA PHE A 82 17.34 9.79 4.70
C PHE A 82 16.27 8.72 5.00
N ASP A 83 15.16 8.70 4.24
CA ASP A 83 14.11 7.67 4.40
C ASP A 83 14.61 6.28 4.01
N LYS A 84 15.50 6.19 3.02
CA LYS A 84 16.16 4.95 2.65
C LYS A 84 17.07 4.45 3.77
N LEU A 85 17.85 5.34 4.39
CA LEU A 85 18.70 4.98 5.54
C LEU A 85 17.86 4.49 6.72
N LEU A 86 16.82 5.23 7.09
CA LEU A 86 15.83 4.80 8.09
C LEU A 86 15.31 3.41 7.75
N LEU A 87 14.80 3.21 6.54
CA LEU A 87 14.23 1.92 6.14
C LEU A 87 15.24 0.77 6.24
N THR A 88 16.50 0.99 5.85
CA THR A 88 17.55 -0.05 6.01
C THR A 88 17.82 -0.37 7.48
N VAL A 89 17.89 0.64 8.35
CA VAL A 89 18.06 0.43 9.80
C VAL A 89 16.88 -0.34 10.37
N GLY A 90 15.65 0.03 9.99
CA GLY A 90 14.43 -0.65 10.40
C GLY A 90 14.38 -2.12 9.97
N VAL A 91 14.82 -2.44 8.75
CA VAL A 91 14.88 -3.83 8.26
C VAL A 91 15.90 -4.65 9.07
N ILE A 92 17.06 -4.06 9.36
CA ILE A 92 18.11 -4.74 10.16
C ILE A 92 17.60 -5.00 11.58
N THR A 93 17.03 -4.00 12.25
CA THR A 93 16.54 -4.14 13.63
C THR A 93 15.33 -5.06 13.72
N ALA A 94 14.41 -5.02 12.76
CA ALA A 94 13.31 -5.98 12.65
C ALA A 94 13.81 -7.42 12.46
N GLY A 95 14.85 -7.61 11.65
CA GLY A 95 15.49 -8.92 11.46
C GLY A 95 16.14 -9.45 12.74
N VAL A 96 16.89 -8.60 13.46
CA VAL A 96 17.47 -8.96 14.76
C VAL A 96 16.37 -9.34 15.76
N ASN A 97 15.31 -8.54 15.88
CA ASN A 97 14.20 -8.82 16.78
C ASN A 97 13.46 -10.12 16.42
N GLY A 98 13.29 -10.41 15.13
CA GLY A 98 12.72 -11.68 14.66
C GLY A 98 13.54 -12.90 15.07
N ALA A 99 14.87 -12.79 15.09
CA ALA A 99 15.77 -13.87 15.51
C ALA A 99 15.91 -14.02 17.03
N LEU A 100 15.69 -12.94 17.81
CA LEU A 100 15.75 -12.98 19.27
C LEU A 100 14.67 -13.90 19.88
N PHE A 101 13.49 -13.99 19.26
CA PHE A 101 12.40 -14.82 19.78
C PHE A 101 12.73 -16.32 19.77
N PRO A 102 13.21 -16.93 18.66
CA PRO A 102 13.74 -18.30 18.68
C PRO A 102 14.95 -18.48 19.61
N LEU A 103 15.81 -17.48 19.74
CA LEU A 103 16.98 -17.53 20.62
C LEU A 103 16.57 -17.62 22.09
N MET A 104 15.51 -16.91 22.50
CA MET A 104 14.92 -17.00 23.83
C MET A 104 14.54 -18.45 24.20
N ALA A 105 13.98 -19.21 23.24
CA ALA A 105 13.65 -20.62 23.45
C ALA A 105 14.89 -21.49 23.72
N LEU A 106 16.06 -21.13 23.17
CA LEU A 106 17.31 -21.85 23.44
C LEU A 106 17.84 -21.61 24.85
N VAL A 107 17.80 -20.36 25.31
CA VAL A 107 18.19 -20.03 26.69
C VAL A 107 17.25 -20.72 27.67
N PHE A 108 15.95 -20.76 27.36
CA PHE A 108 14.98 -21.53 28.16
C PHE A 108 15.36 -23.01 28.28
N GLY A 109 15.76 -23.65 27.18
CA GLY A 109 16.23 -25.04 27.20
C GLY A 109 17.46 -25.25 28.10
N ASN A 110 18.38 -24.28 28.13
CA ASN A 110 19.55 -24.32 29.01
C ASN A 110 19.17 -24.22 30.49
N VAL A 111 18.22 -23.33 30.82
CA VAL A 111 17.67 -23.21 32.19
C VAL A 111 17.05 -24.52 32.65
N LEU A 112 16.21 -25.14 31.79
CA LEU A 112 15.58 -26.42 32.11
C LEU A 112 16.62 -27.52 32.35
N THR A 113 17.68 -27.54 31.55
CA THR A 113 18.79 -28.49 31.73
C THR A 113 19.54 -28.26 33.04
N GLY A 114 19.76 -26.99 33.42
CA GLY A 114 20.40 -26.61 34.69
C GLY A 114 19.61 -27.10 35.90
N PHE A 115 18.28 -27.00 35.86
CA PHE A 115 17.41 -27.52 36.92
C PHE A 115 17.27 -29.05 36.92
N SER A 116 17.50 -29.71 35.78
CA SER A 116 17.39 -31.16 35.67
C SER A 116 18.60 -31.93 36.23
N LYS A 117 19.74 -31.27 36.46
CA LYS A 117 20.94 -31.88 37.05
C LYS A 117 20.90 -31.79 38.58
N ILE A 118 21.24 -32.89 39.25
CA ILE A 118 21.32 -32.98 40.71
C ILE A 118 22.79 -33.27 41.08
N PRO A 119 23.45 -32.45 41.93
CA PRO A 119 22.96 -31.24 42.59
C PRO A 119 22.75 -30.07 41.59
N ILE A 120 21.84 -29.17 41.94
CA ILE A 120 21.46 -28.02 41.11
C ILE A 120 22.65 -27.07 40.99
N ASP A 121 23.08 -26.84 39.75
CA ASP A 121 24.15 -25.90 39.43
C ASP A 121 23.60 -24.47 39.40
N MET A 122 23.69 -23.77 40.55
CA MET A 122 23.17 -22.42 40.71
C MET A 122 23.87 -21.39 39.82
N ASP A 123 25.14 -21.61 39.48
CA ASP A 123 25.91 -20.70 38.62
C ASP A 123 25.39 -20.76 37.17
N ALA A 124 25.07 -21.95 36.67
CA ALA A 124 24.48 -22.13 35.35
C ALA A 124 23.09 -21.46 35.25
N VAL A 125 22.27 -21.58 36.30
CA VAL A 125 20.94 -20.95 36.36
C VAL A 125 21.06 -19.43 36.41
N ASN A 126 21.96 -18.89 37.23
CA ASN A 126 22.17 -17.44 37.33
C ASN A 126 22.71 -16.85 36.02
N LYS A 127 23.64 -17.54 35.36
CA LYS A 127 24.11 -17.12 34.03
C LYS A 127 22.99 -17.11 33.00
N ALA A 128 22.15 -18.14 32.97
CA ALA A 128 21.03 -18.21 32.03
C ALA A 128 19.97 -17.13 32.32
N ALA A 129 19.74 -16.78 33.59
CA ALA A 129 18.87 -15.66 33.97
C ALA A 129 19.42 -14.31 33.48
N LEU A 130 20.74 -14.09 33.56
CA LEU A 130 21.40 -12.90 32.98
C LEU A 130 21.27 -12.87 31.45
N ASP A 131 21.44 -14.01 30.77
CA ASP A 131 21.27 -14.11 29.32
C ASP A 131 19.81 -13.78 28.91
N PHE A 132 18.82 -14.19 29.71
CA PHE A 132 17.41 -13.80 29.53
C PHE A 132 17.18 -12.29 29.68
N ALA A 133 17.76 -11.68 30.72
CA ALA A 133 17.66 -10.24 30.94
C ALA A 133 18.28 -9.44 29.79
N LEU A 134 19.43 -9.88 29.28
CA LEU A 134 20.10 -9.24 28.14
C LEU A 134 19.24 -9.32 26.87
N ILE A 135 18.66 -10.49 26.58
CA ILE A 135 17.74 -10.67 25.44
C ILE A 135 16.51 -9.78 25.57
N ALA A 136 15.93 -9.64 26.77
CA ALA A 136 14.78 -8.77 27.00
C ALA A 136 15.10 -7.29 26.71
N ILE A 137 16.25 -6.82 27.19
CA ILE A 137 16.72 -5.45 26.92
C ILE A 137 16.96 -5.26 25.41
N ALA A 138 17.62 -6.21 24.75
CA ALA A 138 17.87 -6.16 23.32
C ALA A 138 16.57 -6.15 22.50
N MET A 139 15.59 -6.98 22.86
CA MET A 139 14.27 -6.98 22.21
C MET A 139 13.57 -5.64 22.38
N PHE A 140 13.59 -5.05 23.58
CA PHE A 140 12.96 -3.75 23.82
C PHE A 140 13.53 -2.65 22.91
N PHE A 141 14.86 -2.51 22.86
CA PHE A 141 15.51 -1.49 22.04
C PHE A 141 15.34 -1.73 20.53
N THR A 142 15.50 -2.98 20.08
CA THR A 142 15.37 -3.31 18.64
C THR A 142 13.95 -3.17 18.14
N ASP A 143 12.95 -3.59 18.92
CA ASP A 143 11.53 -3.46 18.56
C ASP A 143 11.09 -1.99 18.56
N TYR A 144 11.48 -1.22 19.59
CA TYR A 144 11.18 0.21 19.63
C TYR A 144 11.81 0.96 18.45
N LEU A 145 13.08 0.70 18.16
CA LEU A 145 13.78 1.36 17.05
C LEU A 145 13.17 0.98 15.70
N SER A 146 12.84 -0.31 15.50
CA SER A 146 12.12 -0.76 14.31
C SER A 146 10.78 -0.03 14.15
N TYR A 147 9.96 -0.02 15.20
CA TYR A 147 8.64 0.60 15.20
C TYR A 147 8.70 2.10 14.83
N VAL A 148 9.54 2.87 15.53
CA VAL A 148 9.68 4.31 15.28
C VAL A 148 10.16 4.60 13.87
N THR A 149 11.10 3.80 13.37
CA THR A 149 11.72 3.99 12.06
C THR A 149 10.73 3.73 10.91
N PHE A 150 9.97 2.63 10.98
CA PHE A 150 8.92 2.34 9.99
C PHE A 150 7.77 3.34 10.06
N TYR A 151 7.34 3.72 11.27
CA TYR A 151 6.26 4.69 11.46
C TYR A 151 6.63 6.07 10.88
N TYR A 152 7.82 6.58 11.24
CA TYR A 152 8.28 7.89 10.78
C TYR A 152 8.49 7.94 9.26
N SER A 153 9.08 6.88 8.68
CA SER A 153 9.26 6.77 7.23
C SER A 153 7.92 6.74 6.48
N ALA A 154 6.91 6.03 7.00
CA ALA A 154 5.60 5.96 6.39
C ALA A 154 4.85 7.31 6.42
N GLU A 155 4.88 8.03 7.55
CA GLU A 155 4.26 9.36 7.68
C GLU A 155 4.86 10.36 6.67
N ARG A 156 6.18 10.38 6.56
CA ARG A 156 6.88 11.31 5.66
C ARG A 156 6.58 11.03 4.19
N GLN A 157 6.60 9.76 3.78
CA GLN A 157 6.24 9.38 2.42
C GLN A 157 4.77 9.67 2.12
N MET A 158 3.89 9.46 3.10
CA MET A 158 2.47 9.74 2.95
C MET A 158 2.19 11.24 2.77
N LYS A 159 2.92 12.09 3.49
CA LYS A 159 2.84 13.55 3.33
C LYS A 159 3.19 13.97 1.90
N VAL A 160 4.31 13.49 1.37
CA VAL A 160 4.76 13.82 0.00
C VAL A 160 3.76 13.30 -1.04
N LEU A 161 3.30 12.05 -0.88
CA LEU A 161 2.32 11.45 -1.79
C LEU A 161 0.99 12.22 -1.81
N ARG A 162 0.48 12.69 -0.65
CA ARG A 162 -0.72 13.55 -0.61
C ARG A 162 -0.50 14.89 -1.30
N THR A 163 0.66 15.53 -1.08
CA THR A 163 0.97 16.81 -1.71
C THR A 163 1.03 16.69 -3.23
N GLU A 164 1.71 15.68 -3.77
CA GLU A 164 1.81 15.46 -5.22
C GLU A 164 0.47 15.02 -5.82
N ALA A 165 -0.31 14.18 -5.12
CA ALA A 165 -1.65 13.79 -5.57
C ALA A 165 -2.58 14.99 -5.65
N LEU A 166 -2.65 15.83 -4.60
CA LEU A 166 -3.46 17.05 -4.58
C LEU A 166 -3.01 18.02 -5.69
N LYS A 167 -1.70 18.22 -5.84
CA LYS A 167 -1.15 19.06 -6.90
C LYS A 167 -1.60 18.58 -8.27
N HIS A 168 -1.50 17.28 -8.55
CA HIS A 168 -1.92 16.71 -9.83
C HIS A 168 -3.43 16.86 -10.05
N MET A 169 -4.24 16.63 -9.01
CA MET A 169 -5.69 16.83 -9.09
C MET A 169 -6.03 18.25 -9.54
N LEU A 170 -5.41 19.29 -8.99
CA LEU A 170 -5.66 20.68 -9.38
C LEU A 170 -5.37 21.02 -10.85
N TYR A 171 -4.59 20.21 -11.56
CA TYR A 171 -4.26 20.41 -12.98
C TYR A 171 -5.10 19.54 -13.94
N LEU A 172 -6.11 18.80 -13.45
CA LEU A 172 -6.99 18.01 -14.30
C LEU A 172 -7.97 18.88 -15.10
N ASP A 173 -8.41 18.37 -16.26
CA ASP A 173 -9.38 19.02 -17.13
C ASP A 173 -10.77 19.10 -16.48
N ILE A 174 -11.53 20.16 -16.77
CA ILE A 174 -12.90 20.34 -16.26
C ILE A 174 -13.84 19.18 -16.63
N SER A 175 -13.67 18.59 -17.82
CA SER A 175 -14.45 17.45 -18.28
C SER A 175 -14.30 16.21 -17.40
N TRP A 176 -13.17 16.05 -16.70
CA TRP A 176 -12.98 14.94 -15.76
C TRP A 176 -13.73 15.19 -14.45
N TYR A 177 -13.82 16.45 -14.03
CA TYR A 177 -14.60 16.84 -12.85
C TYR A 177 -16.12 16.73 -13.07
N ASP A 178 -16.60 16.85 -14.32
CA ASP A 178 -18.00 16.61 -14.64
C ASP A 178 -18.39 15.12 -14.52
N GLU A 179 -17.45 14.20 -14.69
CA GLU A 179 -17.65 12.74 -14.55
C GLU A 179 -17.46 12.23 -13.11
N ASN A 180 -16.75 12.99 -12.27
CA ASN A 180 -16.32 12.56 -10.94
C ASN A 180 -16.85 13.48 -9.83
N ASP A 181 -17.60 12.91 -8.88
CA ASP A 181 -18.09 13.66 -7.71
C ASP A 181 -16.93 14.19 -6.82
N ALA A 182 -16.92 15.51 -6.60
CA ALA A 182 -15.92 16.21 -5.81
C ALA A 182 -15.86 15.72 -4.35
N LEU A 183 -17.00 15.36 -3.76
CA LEU A 183 -17.06 14.88 -2.37
C LEU A 183 -16.44 13.48 -2.23
N GLN A 184 -16.72 12.61 -3.20
CA GLN A 184 -16.12 11.28 -3.25
C GLN A 184 -14.60 11.38 -3.39
N LEU A 185 -14.10 12.37 -4.13
CA LEU A 185 -12.69 12.50 -4.45
C LEU A 185 -11.81 12.85 -3.24
N SER A 186 -12.27 13.79 -2.41
CA SER A 186 -11.59 14.14 -1.14
C SER A 186 -11.59 12.96 -0.16
N SER A 187 -12.71 12.24 -0.07
CA SER A 187 -12.84 11.06 0.78
C SER A 187 -11.90 9.93 0.32
N ARG A 188 -11.83 9.64 -0.98
CA ARG A 188 -10.91 8.64 -1.53
C ARG A 188 -9.45 9.03 -1.35
N LEU A 189 -9.10 10.29 -1.59
CA LEU A 189 -7.75 10.79 -1.35
C LEU A 189 -7.32 10.56 0.11
N THR A 190 -8.20 10.77 1.09
CA THR A 190 -7.85 10.56 2.50
C THR A 190 -7.90 9.07 2.89
N GLY A 191 -8.95 8.36 2.51
CA GLY A 191 -9.18 6.96 2.89
C GLY A 191 -8.18 6.00 2.28
N ASP A 192 -7.92 6.10 0.98
CA ASP A 192 -7.00 5.20 0.30
C ASP A 192 -5.55 5.46 0.73
N THR A 193 -5.22 6.72 1.01
CA THR A 193 -3.89 7.07 1.52
C THR A 193 -3.64 6.54 2.92
N VAL A 194 -4.61 6.54 3.83
CA VAL A 194 -4.46 5.92 5.15
C VAL A 194 -4.17 4.43 5.03
N LYS A 195 -4.90 3.71 4.17
CA LYS A 195 -4.66 2.27 3.94
C LYS A 195 -3.24 2.01 3.40
N ILE A 196 -2.78 2.84 2.48
CA ILE A 196 -1.42 2.77 1.93
C ILE A 196 -0.37 3.02 3.03
N LYS A 197 -0.58 4.04 3.87
CA LYS A 197 0.28 4.34 5.02
C LYS A 197 0.38 3.18 5.99
N ASP A 198 -0.76 2.58 6.36
CA ASP A 198 -0.81 1.45 7.27
C ASP A 198 -0.06 0.23 6.71
N GLY A 199 -0.13 0.04 5.38
CA GLY A 199 0.63 -1.01 4.69
C GLY A 199 2.13 -0.77 4.66
N MET A 200 2.58 0.48 4.48
CA MET A 200 4.01 0.85 4.42
C MET A 200 4.68 1.01 5.79
N GLY A 201 3.89 1.26 6.83
CA GLY A 201 4.36 1.49 8.19
C GLY A 201 4.63 0.20 8.94
N GLN A 202 4.05 0.09 10.13
CA GLN A 202 4.33 -1.01 11.06
C GLN A 202 4.05 -2.40 10.46
N LYS A 203 2.98 -2.56 9.67
CA LYS A 203 2.60 -3.86 9.12
C LYS A 203 3.68 -4.48 8.23
N LEU A 204 4.44 -3.65 7.52
CA LEU A 204 5.57 -4.12 6.72
C LEU A 204 6.71 -4.62 7.60
N GLY A 205 7.04 -3.87 8.66
CA GLY A 205 8.05 -4.25 9.65
C GLY A 205 7.70 -5.57 10.34
N ASP A 206 6.44 -5.73 10.75
CA ASP A 206 5.94 -6.96 11.38
C ASP A 206 5.98 -8.15 10.42
N SER A 207 5.61 -7.95 9.14
CA SER A 207 5.70 -8.98 8.12
C SER A 207 7.13 -9.50 7.94
N LEU A 208 8.12 -8.60 7.92
CA LEU A 208 9.53 -8.96 7.84
C LEU A 208 9.99 -9.68 9.11
N ARG A 209 9.63 -9.16 10.30
CA ARG A 209 9.94 -9.77 11.59
C ARG A 209 9.45 -11.21 11.66
N PHE A 210 8.19 -11.46 11.32
CA PHE A 210 7.61 -12.81 11.35
C PHE A 210 8.23 -13.73 10.30
N THR A 211 8.60 -13.20 9.13
CA THR A 211 9.31 -13.98 8.11
C THR A 211 10.68 -14.43 8.62
N VAL A 212 11.45 -13.51 9.22
CA VAL A 212 12.76 -13.86 9.81
C VAL A 212 12.62 -14.80 10.99
N GLN A 213 11.64 -14.57 11.86
CA GLN A 213 11.34 -15.43 13.00
C GLN A 213 10.98 -16.86 12.56
N PHE A 214 10.21 -17.00 11.49
CA PHE A 214 9.88 -18.29 10.90
C PHE A 214 11.14 -19.01 10.41
N ILE A 215 11.98 -18.34 9.62
CA ILE A 215 13.22 -18.93 9.08
C ILE A 215 14.18 -19.31 10.22
N ALA A 216 14.44 -18.38 11.14
CA ALA A 216 15.33 -18.60 12.27
C ALA A 216 14.84 -19.73 13.19
N GLY A 217 13.53 -19.79 13.47
CA GLY A 217 12.92 -20.86 14.24
C GLY A 217 13.09 -22.24 13.59
N PHE A 218 12.87 -22.34 12.28
CA PHE A 218 13.09 -23.58 11.54
C PHE A 218 14.54 -24.03 11.55
N VAL A 219 15.49 -23.10 11.31
CA VAL A 219 16.93 -23.41 11.35
C VAL A 219 17.33 -23.93 12.73
N ILE A 220 16.93 -23.24 13.79
CA ILE A 220 17.24 -23.65 15.17
C ILE A 220 16.62 -25.01 15.51
N GLY A 221 15.40 -25.26 15.03
CA GLY A 221 14.71 -26.53 15.18
C GLY A 221 15.49 -27.69 14.57
N PHE A 222 15.85 -27.58 13.28
CA PHE A 222 16.59 -28.63 12.58
C PHE A 222 17.97 -28.89 13.18
N VAL A 223 18.65 -27.86 13.71
CA VAL A 223 19.96 -28.00 14.34
C VAL A 223 19.88 -28.78 15.66
N ARG A 224 18.86 -28.56 16.48
CA ARG A 224 18.74 -29.23 17.79
C ARG A 224 18.15 -30.64 17.71
N GLY A 225 17.19 -30.87 16.81
CA GLY A 225 16.50 -32.14 16.73
C GLY A 225 15.72 -32.26 15.44
N TRP A 226 16.37 -32.79 14.41
CA TRP A 226 15.78 -32.94 13.08
C TRP A 226 14.55 -33.85 13.06
N ASP A 227 14.50 -34.88 13.91
CA ASP A 227 13.40 -35.85 13.95
C ASP A 227 12.09 -35.21 14.44
N ILE A 228 12.09 -34.64 15.65
CA ILE A 228 10.90 -33.98 16.24
C ILE A 228 10.44 -32.78 15.39
N THR A 229 11.39 -32.05 14.80
CA THR A 229 11.04 -30.88 13.97
C THR A 229 10.43 -31.26 12.62
N LEU A 230 10.85 -32.36 12.01
CA LEU A 230 10.26 -32.85 10.76
C LEU A 230 8.83 -33.34 10.98
N VAL A 231 8.56 -34.02 12.10
CA VAL A 231 7.20 -34.41 12.49
C VAL A 231 6.31 -33.18 12.68
N MET A 232 6.79 -32.14 13.36
CA MET A 232 6.02 -30.91 13.54
C MET A 232 5.86 -30.11 12.24
N ALA A 233 6.85 -30.16 11.34
CA ALA A 233 6.78 -29.51 10.04
C ALA A 233 5.66 -30.09 9.15
N CYS A 234 5.36 -31.40 9.27
CA CYS A 234 4.23 -32.02 8.56
C CYS A 234 2.85 -31.45 8.96
N VAL A 235 2.73 -30.84 10.14
CA VAL A 235 1.46 -30.24 10.62
C VAL A 235 1.25 -28.82 10.07
N MET A 236 2.32 -28.11 9.73
CA MET A 236 2.26 -26.74 9.17
C MET A 236 1.44 -26.59 7.88
N PRO A 237 1.56 -27.46 6.85
CA PRO A 237 0.73 -27.35 5.65
C PRO A 237 -0.75 -27.56 5.96
N PHE A 238 -1.09 -28.47 6.88
CA PHE A 238 -2.48 -28.67 7.30
C PHE A 238 -3.08 -27.42 7.96
N MET A 239 -2.32 -26.78 8.85
CA MET A 239 -2.72 -25.50 9.45
C MET A 239 -2.90 -24.39 8.40
N THR A 240 -2.01 -24.33 7.41
CA THR A 240 -2.06 -23.32 6.33
C THR A 240 -3.30 -23.50 5.45
N VAL A 241 -3.64 -24.75 5.10
CA VAL A 241 -4.85 -25.08 4.33
C VAL A 241 -6.11 -24.72 5.12
N SER A 242 -6.16 -25.07 6.41
CA SER A 242 -7.29 -24.73 7.28
C SER A 242 -7.51 -23.21 7.39
N LEU A 243 -6.43 -22.45 7.61
CA LEU A 243 -6.51 -20.99 7.67
C LEU A 243 -6.92 -20.38 6.31
N GLY A 244 -6.38 -20.91 5.21
CA GLY A 244 -6.75 -20.48 3.86
C GLY A 244 -8.24 -20.72 3.57
N TRP A 245 -8.77 -21.87 3.99
CA TRP A 245 -10.19 -22.18 3.87
C TRP A 245 -11.06 -21.23 4.70
N LEU A 246 -10.66 -20.96 5.95
CA LEU A 246 -11.37 -20.01 6.82
C LEU A 246 -11.41 -18.59 6.22
N ILE A 247 -10.28 -18.08 5.71
CA ILE A 247 -10.23 -16.76 5.06
C ILE A 247 -11.15 -16.72 3.84
N LYS A 248 -11.15 -17.78 3.02
CA LYS A 248 -12.04 -17.88 1.86
C LYS A 248 -13.51 -17.84 2.28
N THR A 249 -13.88 -18.60 3.32
CA THR A 249 -15.24 -18.63 3.85
C THR A 249 -15.67 -17.29 4.43
N LEU A 250 -14.78 -16.59 5.15
CA LEU A 250 -15.07 -15.26 5.67
C LEU A 250 -15.28 -14.23 4.55
N ARG A 251 -14.47 -14.29 3.48
CA ARG A 251 -14.65 -13.41 2.31
C ARG A 251 -16.00 -13.64 1.63
N ILE A 252 -16.36 -14.90 1.39
CA ILE A 252 -17.65 -15.24 0.75
C ILE A 252 -18.84 -14.74 1.59
N LYS A 253 -18.69 -14.71 2.93
CA LYS A 253 -19.77 -14.25 3.83
C LYS A 253 -19.81 -12.73 4.00
N SER A 254 -18.74 -12.02 3.62
CA SER A 254 -18.66 -10.56 3.69
C SER A 254 -19.05 -9.84 2.39
N ASP A 255 -19.06 -10.56 1.27
CA ASP A 255 -19.65 -10.14 -0.01
C ASP A 255 -21.16 -10.40 -0.01
#